data_AF-A0A0L0UNV8-F1
#
_entry.id   AF-A0A0L0UNV8-F1
#
_cell.length_a   1.000
_cell.length_b   1.000
_cell.length_c   1.000
_cell.angle_alpha   90.00
_cell.angle_beta   90.00
_cell.angle_gamma   90.00
#
_symmetry.space_group_name_H-M   'P 1'
#
loop_
_entity.id
_entity.type
_entity.pdbx_description
1 polymer ?
#
loop_
_entity_poly.entity_id
_entity_poly.type
_entity_poly.pdbx_seq_one_letter_code
_entity_poly.pdbx_strand_id
1 'polypeptide(L)'
;MSLVQSPDFVEISSSGGRKIVWYYVRNFNKNEKYTDFLNSHEAALCKLLETRVQEGPIKFNLKLEGTYSRPNVENSSENRAFKTSAVEVFLETDVKQVVEASYIKLLGEEEVYRGRGSGFRLDTIDGLLLAIYKYTPMSASSYIELPKSIEGRRATINPQNTDQQCFKWAILARHVTGLAPGRVEGNYRQQEGRYNFDGITFPTPMADIKIFEKNNRGVSVNVYGLSLKTKNQKFPKYEVFPLRVADDEKPKHFDLLFISNASGAHYVYISNFSRLVSPQKNRHNGQQFFCKRCFISFDKQSLKYKLNGEAALEKHKLICGSHKPILPEMPKAGECTKFEAWKSTQRHPIVIYADFEALLVKVDEKKGVNTAIVQRHEAMSYGFVVKASDDVPLELLTEHGITTDPVIYRGSEDRPDVASHFVEAIVEISRKIETLLKTNTPI
;
A
#
# COMPACT_ATOMS: atom_id res chain seq x y z
N MET A 1 32.91 7.67 14.44
CA MET A 1 32.45 7.52 13.04
C MET A 1 32.75 8.82 12.32
N SER A 2 33.79 8.87 11.49
CA SER A 2 34.17 10.09 10.75
C SER A 2 33.10 10.39 9.72
N LEU A 3 32.40 11.50 9.90
CA LEU A 3 31.37 11.97 8.99
C LEU A 3 32.04 12.51 7.72
N VAL A 4 31.91 11.72 6.65
CA VAL A 4 31.91 12.05 5.21
C VAL A 4 32.29 13.50 4.86
N GLN A 5 33.45 13.70 4.23
CA GLN A 5 33.97 14.96 3.68
C GLN A 5 34.01 14.92 2.12
N SER A 6 32.88 14.66 1.46
CA SER A 6 32.81 14.67 -0.01
C SER A 6 31.67 15.57 -0.49
N PRO A 7 31.89 16.43 -1.50
CA PRO A 7 30.83 17.25 -2.10
C PRO A 7 29.82 16.43 -2.93
N ASP A 8 30.14 15.17 -3.22
CA ASP A 8 29.30 14.27 -4.02
C ASP A 8 28.53 13.26 -3.16
N PHE A 9 27.56 12.58 -3.78
CA PHE A 9 26.80 11.49 -3.17
C PHE A 9 27.72 10.38 -2.63
N VAL A 10 27.61 10.09 -1.34
CA VAL A 10 28.39 9.04 -0.68
C VAL A 10 27.50 7.89 -0.26
N GLU A 11 27.94 6.66 -0.53
CA GLU A 11 27.26 5.45 -0.07
C GLU A 11 27.32 5.37 1.46
N ILE A 12 26.16 5.40 2.12
CA ILE A 12 26.06 5.38 3.59
C ILE A 12 25.69 4.00 4.14
N SER A 13 24.96 3.19 3.38
CA SER A 13 24.59 1.84 3.80
C SER A 13 24.05 1.01 2.62
N SER A 14 23.96 -0.31 2.82
CA SER A 14 23.28 -1.21 1.89
C SER A 14 22.47 -2.26 2.65
N SER A 15 21.45 -2.85 2.01
CA SER A 15 20.57 -3.83 2.66
C SER A 15 20.19 -4.97 1.71
N GLY A 16 19.83 -6.14 2.29
CA GLY A 16 19.31 -7.29 1.54
C GLY A 16 20.28 -7.91 0.53
N GLY A 17 21.58 -7.95 0.84
CA GLY A 17 22.62 -8.41 -0.09
C GLY A 17 22.92 -7.40 -1.21
N ARG A 18 22.99 -6.10 -0.87
CA ARG A 18 23.12 -4.96 -1.81
C ARG A 18 21.98 -4.82 -2.81
N LYS A 19 20.80 -5.36 -2.51
CA LYS A 19 19.58 -5.10 -3.29
C LYS A 19 19.10 -3.65 -3.17
N ILE A 20 19.43 -3.00 -2.06
CA ILE A 20 19.18 -1.58 -1.84
C ILE A 20 20.50 -0.94 -1.42
N VAL A 21 20.85 0.16 -2.07
CA VAL A 21 22.04 0.96 -1.76
C VAL A 21 21.59 2.39 -1.50
N TRP A 22 22.03 2.94 -0.38
CA TRP A 22 21.67 4.28 0.07
C TRP A 22 22.84 5.23 -0.11
N TYR A 23 22.57 6.35 -0.76
CA TYR A 23 23.48 7.46 -0.95
C TYR A 23 22.98 8.69 -0.22
N TYR A 24 23.89 9.50 0.30
CA TYR A 24 23.56 10.77 0.92
C TYR A 24 24.51 11.86 0.45
N VAL A 25 23.97 13.04 0.18
CA VAL A 25 24.76 14.25 -0.06
C VAL A 25 24.33 15.33 0.93
N ARG A 26 25.31 15.96 1.56
CA ARG A 26 25.12 17.07 2.51
C ARG A 26 25.16 18.40 1.79
N ASN A 27 24.42 19.38 2.31
CA ASN A 27 24.51 20.75 1.81
C ASN A 27 25.78 21.47 2.31
N PHE A 28 26.96 21.06 1.81
CA PHE A 28 28.23 21.69 2.16
C PHE A 28 28.33 23.14 1.68
N ASN A 29 27.71 23.45 0.55
CA ASN A 29 27.74 24.77 -0.07
C ASN A 29 26.79 25.78 0.61
N LYS A 30 26.12 25.39 1.71
CA LYS A 30 25.17 26.23 2.46
C LYS A 30 24.14 26.91 1.55
N ASN A 31 23.65 26.19 0.54
CA ASN A 31 22.56 26.69 -0.29
C ASN A 31 21.35 27.00 0.60
N GLU A 32 20.77 28.18 0.41
CA GLU A 32 19.61 28.65 1.19
C GLU A 32 18.27 28.22 0.57
N LYS A 33 18.29 27.84 -0.73
CA LYS A 33 17.10 27.42 -1.47
C LYS A 33 17.25 25.99 -1.96
N TYR A 34 16.16 25.22 -1.86
CA TYR A 34 16.14 23.85 -2.37
C TYR A 34 16.37 23.78 -3.88
N THR A 35 15.88 24.74 -4.66
CA THR A 35 16.14 24.79 -6.11
C THR A 35 17.63 24.82 -6.41
N ASP A 36 18.37 25.66 -5.70
CA ASP A 36 19.78 25.88 -5.95
C ASP A 36 20.59 24.66 -5.49
N PHE A 37 20.22 24.09 -4.34
CA PHE A 37 20.80 22.84 -3.82
C PHE A 37 20.55 21.63 -4.75
N LEU A 38 19.33 21.47 -5.25
CA LEU A 38 18.97 20.34 -6.12
C LEU A 38 19.67 20.47 -7.48
N ASN A 39 19.69 21.67 -8.06
CA ASN A 39 20.37 21.95 -9.33
C ASN A 39 21.89 21.77 -9.21
N SER A 40 22.50 22.15 -8.09
CA SER A 40 23.95 22.00 -7.91
C SER A 40 24.40 20.53 -7.86
N HIS A 41 23.50 19.60 -7.52
CA HIS A 41 23.80 18.16 -7.44
C HIS A 41 23.13 17.33 -8.55
N GLU A 42 22.42 17.97 -9.47
CA GLU A 42 21.71 17.29 -10.57
C GLU A 42 22.69 16.48 -11.44
N ALA A 43 23.79 17.09 -11.87
CA ALA A 43 24.79 16.43 -12.71
C ALA A 43 25.41 15.20 -12.02
N ALA A 44 25.69 15.29 -10.72
CA ALA A 44 26.24 14.19 -9.93
C ALA A 44 25.21 13.06 -9.76
N LEU A 45 23.94 13.39 -9.52
CA LEU A 45 22.84 12.44 -9.42
C LEU A 45 22.62 11.71 -10.75
N CYS A 46 22.54 12.45 -11.86
CA CYS A 46 22.37 11.89 -13.19
C CYS A 46 23.51 10.93 -13.53
N LYS A 47 24.77 11.36 -13.34
CA LYS A 47 25.94 10.50 -13.58
C LYS A 47 25.93 9.22 -12.73
N LEU A 48 25.50 9.31 -11.47
CA LEU A 48 25.40 8.15 -10.58
C LEU A 48 24.33 7.17 -11.06
N LEU A 49 23.15 7.66 -11.43
CA LEU A 49 22.06 6.85 -11.97
C LEU A 49 22.42 6.24 -13.32
N GLU A 50 23.04 7.00 -14.21
CA GLU A 50 23.56 6.53 -15.51
C GLU A 50 24.59 5.43 -15.32
N THR A 51 25.54 5.58 -14.39
CA THR A 51 26.53 4.54 -14.10
C THR A 51 25.86 3.27 -13.57
N ARG A 52 24.88 3.42 -12.68
CA ARG A 52 24.17 2.30 -12.06
C ARG A 52 23.26 1.55 -13.03
N VAL A 53 22.64 2.26 -13.98
CA VAL A 53 21.76 1.62 -14.97
C VAL A 53 22.54 0.80 -16.01
N GLN A 54 23.83 1.08 -16.23
CA GLN A 54 24.71 0.22 -17.04
C GLN A 54 24.91 -1.18 -16.42
N GLU A 55 24.85 -1.30 -15.09
CA GLU A 55 24.95 -2.59 -14.39
C GLU A 55 23.63 -3.41 -14.47
N GLY A 56 22.54 -2.78 -14.89
CA GLY A 56 21.21 -3.35 -15.02
C GLY A 56 20.11 -2.36 -14.62
N PRO A 57 18.83 -2.65 -14.92
CA PRO A 57 17.74 -1.74 -14.58
C PRO A 57 17.65 -1.47 -13.08
N ILE A 58 17.27 -0.25 -12.72
CA ILE A 58 17.18 0.18 -11.33
C ILE A 58 15.82 0.83 -11.05
N LYS A 59 15.47 0.90 -9.76
CA LYS A 59 14.55 1.92 -9.28
C LYS A 59 15.30 2.88 -8.39
N PHE A 60 14.86 4.13 -8.33
CA PHE A 60 15.35 5.05 -7.32
C PHE A 60 14.23 5.85 -6.69
N ASN A 61 14.45 6.32 -5.47
CA ASN A 61 13.64 7.37 -4.87
C ASN A 61 14.54 8.37 -4.14
N LEU A 62 13.99 9.55 -3.91
CA LEU A 62 14.66 10.67 -3.26
C LEU A 62 13.93 11.03 -1.98
N LYS A 63 14.69 11.45 -0.98
CA LYS A 63 14.19 12.05 0.26
C LYS A 63 15.02 13.30 0.57
N LEU A 64 14.39 14.45 0.45
CA LEU A 64 14.98 15.75 0.72
C LEU A 64 14.78 16.11 2.19
N GLU A 65 15.85 16.40 2.92
CA GLU A 65 15.83 16.70 4.35
C GLU A 65 16.20 18.15 4.60
N GLY A 66 15.46 18.82 5.49
CA GLY A 66 15.78 20.16 5.95
C GLY A 66 15.19 20.48 7.32
N THR A 67 15.84 21.41 7.98
CA THR A 67 15.44 21.98 9.26
C THR A 67 14.61 23.24 9.00
N TYR A 68 13.45 23.34 9.65
CA TYR A 68 12.53 24.47 9.54
C TYR A 68 12.37 25.15 10.89
N SER A 69 12.35 26.47 10.93
CA SER A 69 12.11 27.25 12.15
C SER A 69 11.04 28.32 11.93
N ARG A 70 10.43 28.81 12.99
CA ARG A 70 9.52 29.95 12.96
C ARG A 70 10.30 31.22 13.29
N PRO A 71 10.25 32.26 12.44
CA PRO A 71 10.90 33.53 12.73
C PRO A 71 10.43 34.10 14.06
N ASN A 72 11.37 34.59 14.88
CA ASN A 72 11.11 35.22 16.18
C ASN A 72 10.53 34.27 17.25
N VAL A 73 10.65 32.95 17.06
CA VAL A 73 10.24 31.94 18.04
C VAL A 73 11.48 31.12 18.40
N GLU A 74 12.08 31.40 19.57
CA GLU A 74 13.20 30.60 20.08
C GLU A 74 12.85 29.11 20.15
N ASN A 75 13.82 28.26 19.78
CA ASN A 75 13.76 26.80 19.74
C ASN A 75 12.66 26.19 18.86
N SER A 76 12.23 26.88 17.82
CA SER A 76 11.20 26.38 16.89
C SER A 76 11.73 25.45 15.78
N SER A 77 12.99 24.99 15.86
CA SER A 77 13.60 24.17 14.81
C SER A 77 13.04 22.75 14.78
N GLU A 78 12.51 22.34 13.63
CA GLU A 78 11.96 21.01 13.36
C GLU A 78 12.55 20.39 12.09
N ASN A 79 12.94 19.12 12.16
CA ASN A 79 13.39 18.38 10.98
C ASN A 79 12.20 17.92 10.15
N ARG A 80 12.20 18.26 8.87
CA ARG A 80 11.18 17.86 7.90
C ARG A 80 11.84 17.19 6.70
N ALA A 81 11.10 16.24 6.11
CA ALA A 81 11.57 15.55 4.93
C ALA A 81 10.46 15.31 3.91
N PHE A 82 10.77 15.56 2.65
CA PHE A 82 9.89 15.37 1.50
C PHE A 82 10.41 14.18 0.68
N LYS A 83 9.52 13.35 0.15
CA LYS A 83 9.93 12.07 -0.44
C LYS A 83 9.25 11.77 -1.76
N THR A 84 9.98 11.20 -2.70
CA THR A 84 9.38 10.67 -3.92
C THR A 84 9.04 9.19 -3.77
N SER A 85 8.07 8.74 -4.57
CA SER A 85 7.84 7.32 -4.81
C SER A 85 8.96 6.75 -5.69
N ALA A 86 9.22 5.45 -5.60
CA ALA A 86 10.24 4.79 -6.41
C ALA A 86 9.90 4.86 -7.91
N VAL A 87 10.83 5.38 -8.71
CA VAL A 87 10.75 5.51 -10.16
C VAL A 87 11.71 4.53 -10.83
N GLU A 88 11.28 3.91 -11.93
CA GLU A 88 12.08 2.94 -12.68
C GLU A 88 12.98 3.66 -13.70
N VAL A 89 14.21 3.19 -13.85
CA VAL A 89 15.19 3.73 -14.81
C VAL A 89 15.79 2.56 -15.58
N PHE A 90 15.66 2.65 -16.90
CA PHE A 90 16.20 1.70 -17.88
C PHE A 90 17.34 2.36 -18.66
N LEU A 91 18.09 1.55 -19.41
CA LEU A 91 19.25 2.03 -20.19
C LEU A 91 18.88 3.13 -21.20
N GLU A 92 17.67 3.05 -21.77
CA GLU A 92 17.11 4.01 -22.73
C GLU A 92 16.33 5.16 -22.08
N THR A 93 16.18 5.16 -20.75
CA THR A 93 15.46 6.23 -20.05
C THR A 93 16.27 7.51 -20.06
N ASP A 94 15.64 8.62 -20.41
CA ASP A 94 16.22 9.95 -20.20
C ASP A 94 16.31 10.22 -18.69
N VAL A 95 17.47 9.92 -18.11
CA VAL A 95 17.73 10.05 -16.67
C VAL A 95 17.49 11.48 -16.21
N LYS A 96 17.88 12.46 -17.04
CA LYS A 96 17.72 13.88 -16.72
C LYS A 96 16.26 14.24 -16.58
N GLN A 97 15.43 13.85 -17.55
CA GLN A 97 13.98 14.10 -17.50
C GLN A 97 13.32 13.48 -16.25
N VAL A 98 13.72 12.27 -15.87
CA VAL A 98 13.16 11.56 -14.71
C VAL A 98 13.61 12.20 -13.39
N VAL A 99 14.85 12.69 -13.32
CA VAL A 99 15.37 13.43 -12.17
C VAL A 99 14.64 14.77 -12.03
N GLU A 100 14.49 15.54 -13.11
CA GLU A 100 13.73 16.81 -13.13
C GLU A 100 12.29 16.60 -12.65
N ALA A 101 11.60 15.58 -13.16
CA ALA A 101 10.24 15.24 -12.73
C ALA A 101 10.17 14.86 -11.24
N SER A 102 11.22 14.25 -10.70
CA SER A 102 11.33 13.90 -9.28
C SER A 102 11.58 15.14 -8.41
N TYR A 103 12.39 16.09 -8.88
CA TYR A 103 12.61 17.37 -8.21
C TYR A 103 11.34 18.22 -8.14
N ILE A 104 10.58 18.29 -9.24
CA ILE A 104 9.28 18.98 -9.26
C ILE A 104 8.34 18.42 -8.18
N LYS A 105 8.30 17.09 -7.99
CA LYS A 105 7.48 16.48 -6.93
C LYS A 105 7.95 16.85 -5.53
N LEU A 106 9.26 16.85 -5.27
CA LEU A 106 9.81 17.26 -3.98
C LEU A 106 9.48 18.71 -3.66
N LEU A 107 9.66 19.61 -4.63
CA LEU A 107 9.35 21.03 -4.49
C LEU A 107 7.84 21.26 -4.33
N GLY A 108 7.00 20.49 -5.02
CA GLY A 108 5.55 20.54 -4.84
C GLY A 108 5.11 20.08 -3.44
N GLU A 109 5.71 19.04 -2.88
CA GLU A 109 5.44 18.62 -1.49
C GLU A 109 5.89 19.70 -0.48
N GLU A 110 7.03 20.35 -0.71
CA GLU A 110 7.50 21.48 0.10
C GLU A 110 6.55 22.67 0.03
N GLU A 111 6.11 23.05 -1.17
CA GLU A 111 5.20 24.18 -1.36
C GLU A 111 3.86 23.95 -0.67
N VAL A 112 3.30 22.74 -0.78
CA VAL A 112 2.09 22.35 -0.05
C VAL A 112 2.31 22.43 1.46
N TYR A 113 3.47 22.04 1.96
CA TYR A 113 3.81 22.15 3.38
C TYR A 113 3.87 23.62 3.82
N ARG A 114 4.52 24.49 3.04
CA ARG A 114 4.61 25.93 3.30
C ARG A 114 3.25 26.64 3.19
N GLY A 115 2.39 26.18 2.29
CA GLY A 115 1.04 26.72 2.04
C GLY A 115 0.02 26.44 3.15
N ARG A 116 0.33 25.58 4.12
CA ARG A 116 -0.56 25.25 5.25
C ARG A 116 -0.64 26.32 6.35
N GLY A 117 0.03 27.47 6.17
CA GLY A 117 -0.09 28.60 7.09
C GLY A 117 0.51 28.38 8.48
N SER A 118 1.37 27.37 8.64
CA SER A 118 1.95 26.94 9.92
C SER A 118 3.06 27.87 10.45
N GLY A 119 3.46 28.90 9.70
CA GLY A 119 4.49 29.88 10.06
C GLY A 119 5.93 29.38 10.00
N PHE A 120 6.16 28.12 9.65
CA PHE A 120 7.49 27.54 9.50
C PHE A 120 8.16 28.02 8.21
N ARG A 121 9.43 28.43 8.34
CA ARG A 121 10.32 28.78 7.23
C ARG A 121 11.51 27.83 7.22
N LEU A 122 12.04 27.58 6.04
CA LEU A 122 13.27 26.81 5.88
C LEU A 122 14.41 27.56 6.58
N ASP A 123 15.11 26.86 7.46
CA ASP A 123 16.28 27.37 8.20
C ASP A 123 17.56 26.85 7.56
N THR A 124 17.69 25.51 7.49
CA THR A 124 18.83 24.87 6.82
C THR A 124 18.38 23.69 5.96
N ILE A 125 19.06 23.50 4.82
CA ILE A 125 18.95 22.26 4.05
C ILE A 125 19.97 21.27 4.61
N ASP A 126 19.52 20.11 5.06
CA ASP A 126 20.39 19.11 5.69
C ASP A 126 21.06 18.22 4.63
N GLY A 127 20.31 17.87 3.58
CA GLY A 127 20.83 17.09 2.46
C GLY A 127 19.77 16.36 1.65
N LEU A 128 20.24 15.52 0.73
CA LEU A 128 19.41 14.67 -0.12
C LEU A 128 19.84 13.21 0.03
N LEU A 129 18.89 12.38 0.43
CA LEU A 129 19.02 10.94 0.50
C LEU A 129 18.49 10.31 -0.80
N LEU A 130 19.30 9.47 -1.42
CA LEU A 130 18.97 8.69 -2.62
C LEU A 130 18.98 7.21 -2.24
N ALA A 131 17.89 6.50 -2.50
CA ALA A 131 17.88 5.04 -2.45
C ALA A 131 17.85 4.48 -3.86
N ILE A 132 18.77 3.57 -4.18
CA ILE A 132 18.80 2.83 -5.43
C ILE A 132 18.47 1.36 -5.13
N TYR A 133 17.48 0.84 -5.84
CA TYR A 133 17.03 -0.54 -5.75
C TYR A 133 17.48 -1.29 -6.99
N LYS A 134 18.09 -2.46 -6.80
CA LYS A 134 18.30 -3.41 -7.90
C LYS A 134 16.92 -3.83 -8.41
N TYR A 135 16.62 -3.49 -9.66
CA TYR A 135 15.33 -3.77 -10.25
C TYR A 135 15.49 -4.84 -11.33
N THR A 136 14.81 -5.97 -11.14
CA THR A 136 14.56 -6.88 -12.24
C THR A 136 13.20 -6.50 -12.78
N PRO A 137 13.13 -5.78 -13.91
CA PRO A 137 11.86 -5.35 -14.44
C PRO A 137 11.03 -6.58 -14.76
N MET A 138 9.75 -6.48 -14.44
CA MET A 138 8.76 -7.51 -14.73
C MET A 138 8.42 -7.46 -16.23
N SER A 139 9.45 -7.61 -17.08
CA SER A 139 9.34 -7.51 -18.52
C SER A 139 9.26 -8.90 -19.10
N ALA A 140 8.13 -9.16 -19.74
CA ALA A 140 7.83 -10.46 -20.26
C ALA A 140 8.53 -10.68 -21.61
N SER A 141 9.58 -11.50 -21.62
CA SER A 141 10.37 -11.92 -22.76
C SER A 141 9.81 -13.19 -23.44
N SER A 142 10.67 -13.84 -24.21
CA SER A 142 10.38 -15.06 -24.96
C SER A 142 9.85 -16.20 -24.08
N TYR A 143 9.40 -17.27 -24.72
CA TYR A 143 8.79 -18.43 -24.08
C TYR A 143 9.52 -18.91 -22.81
N ILE A 144 8.77 -19.04 -21.72
CA ILE A 144 9.20 -19.70 -20.48
C ILE A 144 8.34 -20.94 -20.26
N GLU A 145 8.98 -22.08 -20.05
CA GLU A 145 8.28 -23.33 -19.74
C GLU A 145 7.58 -23.24 -18.37
N LEU A 146 6.30 -23.62 -18.32
CA LEU A 146 5.54 -23.65 -17.07
C LEU A 146 5.98 -24.81 -16.19
N PRO A 147 5.92 -24.67 -14.87
CA PRO A 147 6.07 -25.83 -13.99
C PRO A 147 5.02 -26.90 -14.32
N LYS A 148 5.44 -28.18 -14.35
CA LYS A 148 4.56 -29.33 -14.67
C LYS A 148 3.29 -29.37 -13.83
N SER A 149 3.32 -28.89 -12.58
CA SER A 149 2.16 -28.85 -11.68
C SER A 149 1.15 -27.74 -12.01
N ILE A 150 1.53 -26.74 -12.81
CA ILE A 150 0.65 -25.74 -13.40
C ILE A 150 0.16 -26.21 -14.77
N GLU A 151 1.06 -26.68 -15.63
CA GLU A 151 0.72 -27.21 -16.95
C GLU A 151 -0.28 -28.38 -16.87
N GLY A 152 -0.05 -29.31 -15.92
CA GLY A 152 -0.94 -30.44 -15.66
C GLY A 152 -2.36 -30.05 -15.24
N ARG A 153 -2.59 -28.80 -14.79
CA ARG A 153 -3.94 -28.29 -14.51
C ARG A 153 -4.74 -28.05 -15.80
N ARG A 154 -4.11 -28.02 -16.98
CA ARG A 154 -4.78 -27.78 -18.28
C ARG A 154 -5.71 -26.56 -18.24
N ALA A 155 -5.22 -25.49 -17.62
CA ALA A 155 -5.97 -24.27 -17.32
C ALA A 155 -5.36 -23.02 -17.97
N THR A 156 -4.28 -23.20 -18.71
CA THR A 156 -3.48 -22.14 -19.34
C THR A 156 -3.15 -22.52 -20.79
N ILE A 157 -2.96 -21.51 -21.63
CA ILE A 157 -2.33 -21.63 -22.95
C ILE A 157 -1.05 -20.81 -22.90
N ASN A 158 0.09 -21.47 -23.09
CA ASN A 158 1.43 -20.88 -23.02
C ASN A 158 1.98 -20.68 -24.44
N PRO A 159 1.89 -19.47 -25.02
CA PRO A 159 2.34 -19.23 -26.39
C PRO A 159 3.87 -19.31 -26.49
N GLN A 160 4.35 -20.22 -27.33
CA GLN A 160 5.76 -20.43 -27.65
C GLN A 160 6.22 -19.37 -28.65
N ASN A 161 6.60 -18.20 -28.14
CA ASN A 161 7.13 -17.11 -28.95
C ASN A 161 8.66 -17.00 -28.83
N THR A 162 9.30 -16.61 -29.92
CA THR A 162 10.75 -16.32 -29.99
C THR A 162 11.07 -14.83 -29.88
N ASP A 163 10.05 -13.97 -29.95
CA ASP A 163 10.17 -12.52 -29.85
C ASP A 163 9.89 -12.00 -28.41
N GLN A 164 9.83 -10.68 -28.25
CA GLN A 164 9.50 -10.01 -26.98
C GLN A 164 8.00 -9.67 -26.87
N GLN A 165 7.14 -10.24 -27.72
CA GLN A 165 5.71 -9.90 -27.82
C GLN A 165 4.78 -10.86 -27.06
N CYS A 166 5.27 -11.54 -26.02
CA CYS A 166 4.48 -12.56 -25.32
C CYS A 166 3.15 -12.03 -24.73
N PHE A 167 3.07 -10.74 -24.35
CA PHE A 167 1.80 -10.12 -23.94
C PHE A 167 0.77 -10.16 -25.09
N LYS A 168 1.16 -9.73 -26.29
CA LYS A 168 0.32 -9.78 -27.49
C LYS A 168 -0.12 -11.21 -27.77
N TRP A 169 0.82 -12.16 -27.75
CA TRP A 169 0.50 -13.57 -27.99
C TRP A 169 -0.43 -14.15 -26.92
N ALA A 170 -0.26 -13.81 -25.64
CA ALA A 170 -1.14 -14.24 -24.57
C ALA A 170 -2.57 -13.69 -24.72
N ILE A 171 -2.73 -12.44 -25.15
CA ILE A 171 -4.05 -11.86 -25.47
C ILE A 171 -4.69 -12.58 -26.66
N LEU A 172 -3.93 -12.84 -27.72
CA LEU A 172 -4.43 -13.48 -28.93
C LEU A 172 -4.75 -14.96 -28.73
N ALA A 173 -4.11 -15.63 -27.76
CA ALA A 173 -4.31 -17.05 -27.44
C ALA A 173 -5.78 -17.42 -27.17
N ARG A 174 -6.59 -16.47 -26.67
CA ARG A 174 -8.05 -16.66 -26.50
C ARG A 174 -8.78 -17.03 -27.78
N HIS A 175 -8.31 -16.54 -28.92
CA HIS A 175 -8.97 -16.69 -30.22
C HIS A 175 -8.37 -17.82 -31.06
N VAL A 176 -7.33 -18.48 -30.57
CA VAL A 176 -6.66 -19.55 -31.30
C VAL A 176 -7.32 -20.88 -31.00
N THR A 177 -7.80 -21.55 -32.05
CA THR A 177 -8.42 -22.88 -31.98
C THR A 177 -7.55 -23.89 -32.72
N GLY A 178 -7.36 -25.10 -32.18
CA GLY A 178 -6.62 -26.18 -32.85
C GLY A 178 -5.94 -27.17 -31.89
N LEU A 179 -5.22 -28.15 -32.46
CA LEU A 179 -4.55 -29.24 -31.72
C LEU A 179 -3.32 -28.76 -30.90
N ALA A 180 -2.73 -27.62 -31.26
CA ALA A 180 -1.54 -27.07 -30.58
C ALA A 180 -1.66 -25.55 -30.38
N PRO A 181 -2.60 -25.08 -29.52
CA PRO A 181 -2.83 -23.65 -29.33
C PRO A 181 -1.63 -22.94 -28.68
N GLY A 182 -0.66 -23.66 -28.13
CA GLY A 182 0.59 -23.09 -27.61
C GLY A 182 1.61 -22.71 -28.68
N ARG A 183 1.49 -23.16 -29.94
CA ARG A 183 2.47 -22.82 -30.99
C ARG A 183 2.07 -21.52 -31.67
N VAL A 184 2.97 -20.52 -31.65
CA VAL A 184 2.77 -19.24 -32.32
C VAL A 184 3.12 -19.39 -33.80
N GLU A 185 2.13 -19.70 -34.62
CA GLU A 185 2.27 -19.90 -36.06
C GLU A 185 1.23 -19.05 -36.84
N GLY A 186 0.86 -19.47 -38.06
CA GLY A 186 -0.10 -18.73 -38.91
C GLY A 186 -1.46 -18.50 -38.26
N ASN A 187 -1.89 -19.38 -37.36
CA ASN A 187 -3.13 -19.26 -36.58
C ASN A 187 -3.15 -18.02 -35.67
N TYR A 188 -2.02 -17.64 -35.08
CA TYR A 188 -1.88 -16.42 -34.28
C TYR A 188 -1.79 -15.18 -35.16
N ARG A 189 -1.06 -15.27 -36.29
CA ARG A 189 -0.90 -14.15 -37.24
C ARG A 189 -2.22 -13.66 -37.80
N GLN A 190 -3.17 -14.57 -38.03
CA GLN A 190 -4.53 -14.21 -38.47
C GLN A 190 -5.32 -13.40 -37.44
N GLN A 191 -4.94 -13.44 -36.16
CA GLN A 191 -5.66 -12.75 -35.08
C GLN A 191 -5.06 -11.39 -34.73
N GLU A 192 -3.91 -11.01 -35.30
CA GLU A 192 -3.17 -9.81 -34.90
C GLU A 192 -3.98 -8.51 -35.01
N GLY A 193 -4.86 -8.41 -36.02
CA GLY A 193 -5.71 -7.24 -36.23
C GLY A 193 -6.90 -7.11 -35.26
N ARG A 194 -7.08 -8.03 -34.30
CA ARG A 194 -8.24 -7.99 -33.39
C ARG A 194 -8.19 -6.91 -32.32
N TYR A 195 -6.98 -6.50 -31.94
CA TYR A 195 -6.76 -5.55 -30.86
C TYR A 195 -5.71 -4.53 -31.26
N ASN A 196 -5.86 -3.31 -30.76
CA ASN A 196 -4.88 -2.25 -30.93
C ASN A 196 -3.79 -2.39 -29.85
N PHE A 197 -2.55 -2.60 -30.28
CA PHE A 197 -1.37 -2.69 -29.41
C PHE A 197 -0.46 -1.44 -29.55
N ASP A 198 -0.96 -0.34 -30.10
CA ASP A 198 -0.17 0.87 -30.34
C ASP A 198 0.22 1.55 -29.03
N GLY A 199 1.44 2.08 -28.95
CA GLY A 199 1.90 2.80 -27.76
C GLY A 199 2.15 1.91 -26.53
N ILE A 200 2.12 0.58 -26.67
CA ILE A 200 2.70 -0.32 -25.67
C ILE A 200 4.14 -0.65 -26.04
N THR A 201 5.00 -0.75 -25.04
CA THR A 201 6.37 -1.22 -25.24
C THR A 201 6.42 -2.75 -25.24
N PHE A 202 7.43 -3.32 -25.90
CA PHE A 202 7.73 -4.75 -25.87
C PHE A 202 9.17 -4.94 -25.44
N PRO A 203 9.45 -5.78 -24.42
CA PRO A 203 8.53 -6.58 -23.61
C PRO A 203 7.58 -5.77 -22.72
N THR A 204 6.26 -6.05 -22.76
CA THR A 204 5.22 -5.19 -22.18
C THR A 204 5.25 -5.12 -20.65
N PRO A 205 5.58 -3.96 -20.06
CA PRO A 205 5.50 -3.74 -18.62
C PRO A 205 4.05 -3.79 -18.15
N MET A 206 3.84 -4.17 -16.89
CA MET A 206 2.49 -4.24 -16.30
C MET A 206 1.79 -2.86 -16.24
N ALA A 207 2.55 -1.76 -16.30
CA ALA A 207 2.03 -0.40 -16.39
C ALA A 207 1.31 -0.16 -17.74
N ASP A 208 1.90 -0.62 -18.83
CA ASP A 208 1.41 -0.43 -20.21
C ASP A 208 0.12 -1.21 -20.50
N ILE A 209 -0.25 -2.16 -19.64
CA ILE A 209 -1.56 -2.83 -19.71
C ILE A 209 -2.70 -1.80 -19.66
N LYS A 210 -2.53 -0.68 -18.92
CA LYS A 210 -3.52 0.41 -18.91
C LYS A 210 -3.65 1.08 -20.27
N ILE A 211 -2.54 1.18 -21.03
CA ILE A 211 -2.55 1.74 -22.38
C ILE A 211 -3.30 0.79 -23.31
N PHE A 212 -3.03 -0.51 -23.23
CA PHE A 212 -3.76 -1.53 -23.98
C PHE A 212 -5.28 -1.50 -23.68
N GLU A 213 -5.68 -1.46 -22.42
CA GLU A 213 -7.08 -1.36 -22.01
C GLU A 213 -7.74 -0.06 -22.52
N LYS A 214 -6.99 1.06 -22.51
CA LYS A 214 -7.45 2.36 -23.04
C LYS A 214 -7.67 2.32 -24.55
N ASN A 215 -6.77 1.68 -25.29
CA ASN A 215 -6.86 1.57 -26.75
C ASN A 215 -7.97 0.61 -27.20
N ASN A 216 -8.36 -0.34 -26.35
CA ASN A 216 -9.37 -1.35 -26.65
C ASN A 216 -10.59 -1.20 -25.73
N ARG A 217 -11.51 -0.29 -26.09
CA ARG A 217 -12.73 -0.05 -25.29
C ARG A 217 -13.51 -1.35 -25.04
N GLY A 218 -13.88 -1.58 -23.78
CA GLY A 218 -14.59 -2.79 -23.35
C GLY A 218 -13.70 -4.00 -23.08
N VAL A 219 -12.37 -3.83 -23.08
CA VAL A 219 -11.39 -4.83 -22.64
C VAL A 219 -10.93 -4.55 -21.21
N SER A 220 -10.64 -5.62 -20.47
CA SER A 220 -9.99 -5.54 -19.15
C SER A 220 -9.07 -6.74 -18.95
N VAL A 221 -8.00 -6.57 -18.17
CA VAL A 221 -6.95 -7.58 -17.99
C VAL A 221 -6.60 -7.73 -16.52
N ASN A 222 -6.71 -8.96 -16.01
CA ASN A 222 -6.12 -9.39 -14.75
C ASN A 222 -4.77 -10.05 -15.00
N VAL A 223 -3.85 -9.88 -14.06
CA VAL A 223 -2.53 -10.53 -14.06
C VAL A 223 -2.30 -11.21 -12.72
N TYR A 224 -1.90 -12.47 -12.76
CA TYR A 224 -1.63 -13.32 -11.61
C TYR A 224 -0.19 -13.83 -11.60
N GLY A 225 0.42 -13.93 -10.42
CA GLY A 225 1.77 -14.47 -10.25
C GLY A 225 1.77 -15.91 -9.75
N LEU A 226 2.93 -16.57 -9.82
CA LEU A 226 3.18 -17.88 -9.21
C LEU A 226 4.16 -17.77 -8.04
N SER A 227 3.78 -18.30 -6.88
CA SER A 227 4.64 -18.42 -5.70
C SER A 227 4.87 -19.89 -5.37
N LEU A 228 6.11 -20.22 -5.00
CA LEU A 228 6.51 -21.58 -4.63
C LEU A 228 6.29 -21.80 -3.13
N LYS A 229 5.32 -22.64 -2.74
CA LYS A 229 5.01 -22.92 -1.33
C LYS A 229 5.85 -24.03 -0.71
N THR A 230 6.27 -25.04 -1.47
CA THR A 230 7.04 -26.17 -0.92
C THR A 230 8.03 -26.69 -1.95
N LYS A 231 9.32 -26.66 -1.61
CA LYS A 231 10.43 -27.25 -2.40
C LYS A 231 10.62 -28.76 -2.16
N ASN A 232 10.27 -29.25 -0.97
CA ASN A 232 10.64 -30.60 -0.49
C ASN A 232 9.68 -31.73 -0.89
N GLN A 233 8.96 -31.60 -2.00
CA GLN A 233 8.18 -32.72 -2.56
C GLN A 233 8.78 -33.10 -3.92
N LYS A 234 8.66 -34.39 -4.27
CA LYS A 234 8.98 -34.93 -5.61
C LYS A 234 8.35 -34.12 -6.76
N PHE A 235 7.32 -33.31 -6.45
CA PHE A 235 6.70 -32.31 -7.32
C PHE A 235 6.53 -30.97 -6.58
N PRO A 236 7.15 -29.86 -7.04
CA PRO A 236 6.98 -28.54 -6.42
C PRO A 236 5.53 -28.04 -6.53
N LYS A 237 5.02 -27.50 -5.43
CA LYS A 237 3.67 -26.90 -5.36
C LYS A 237 3.72 -25.40 -5.51
N TYR A 238 2.93 -24.91 -6.45
CA TYR A 238 2.78 -23.49 -6.75
C TYR A 238 1.38 -22.99 -6.37
N GLU A 239 1.35 -21.80 -5.80
CA GLU A 239 0.14 -21.02 -5.55
C GLU A 239 0.10 -19.80 -6.47
N VAL A 240 -1.06 -19.58 -7.04
CA VAL A 240 -1.43 -18.41 -7.83
C VAL A 240 -1.91 -17.32 -6.88
N PHE A 241 -1.46 -16.10 -7.11
CA PHE A 241 -1.85 -14.91 -6.34
C PHE A 241 -2.07 -13.71 -7.28
N PRO A 242 -2.91 -12.73 -6.92
CA PRO A 242 -3.17 -11.57 -7.76
C PRO A 242 -1.97 -10.61 -7.77
N LEU A 243 -1.53 -10.19 -8.96
CA LEU A 243 -0.56 -9.09 -9.15
C LEU A 243 -1.26 -7.79 -9.55
N ARG A 244 -2.25 -7.91 -10.44
CA ARG A 244 -3.09 -6.82 -10.91
C ARG A 244 -4.49 -7.39 -11.16
N VAL A 245 -5.51 -6.74 -10.62
CA VAL A 245 -6.90 -7.11 -10.89
C VAL A 245 -7.64 -5.86 -11.32
N ALA A 246 -8.37 -5.94 -12.42
CA ALA A 246 -9.22 -4.85 -12.89
C ALA A 246 -10.28 -4.52 -11.84
N ASP A 247 -10.63 -3.23 -11.73
CA ASP A 247 -11.70 -2.81 -10.83
C ASP A 247 -13.07 -3.27 -11.35
N ASP A 248 -13.29 -3.12 -12.65
CA ASP A 248 -14.46 -3.64 -13.34
C ASP A 248 -14.05 -4.62 -14.44
N GLU A 249 -14.54 -5.86 -14.37
CA GLU A 249 -14.44 -6.81 -15.48
C GLU A 249 -15.35 -6.36 -16.62
N LYS A 250 -14.74 -5.96 -17.75
CA LYS A 250 -15.43 -5.59 -18.98
C LYS A 250 -15.81 -6.83 -19.80
N PRO A 251 -16.76 -6.75 -20.76
CA PRO A 251 -17.22 -7.93 -21.52
C PRO A 251 -16.09 -8.75 -22.19
N LYS A 252 -15.03 -8.07 -22.67
CA LYS A 252 -13.83 -8.72 -23.19
C LYS A 252 -12.75 -8.78 -22.12
N HIS A 253 -12.96 -9.63 -21.13
CA HIS A 253 -12.02 -9.81 -20.02
C HIS A 253 -10.95 -10.86 -20.30
N PHE A 254 -9.72 -10.62 -19.85
CA PHE A 254 -8.59 -11.55 -19.95
C PHE A 254 -7.96 -11.80 -18.59
N ASP A 255 -7.72 -13.07 -18.29
CA ASP A 255 -6.92 -13.48 -17.14
C ASP A 255 -5.55 -13.96 -17.66
N LEU A 256 -4.48 -13.31 -17.22
CA LEU A 256 -3.11 -13.66 -17.60
C LEU A 256 -2.32 -14.15 -16.39
N LEU A 257 -1.45 -15.12 -16.61
CA LEU A 257 -0.46 -15.58 -15.65
C LEU A 257 0.90 -15.02 -16.05
N PHE A 258 1.57 -14.36 -15.11
CA PHE A 258 2.90 -13.79 -15.26
C PHE A 258 3.90 -14.68 -14.53
N ILE A 259 4.89 -15.15 -15.26
CA ILE A 259 5.98 -15.99 -14.75
C ILE A 259 7.31 -15.32 -15.01
N SER A 260 8.27 -15.48 -14.10
CA SER A 260 9.62 -14.90 -14.24
C SER A 260 10.68 -15.88 -13.80
N ASN A 261 11.79 -15.94 -14.55
CA ASN A 261 12.98 -16.72 -14.26
C ASN A 261 14.25 -15.87 -14.49
N ALA A 262 15.43 -16.51 -14.49
CA ALA A 262 16.70 -15.81 -14.75
C ALA A 262 16.82 -15.26 -16.18
N SER A 263 16.03 -15.76 -17.12
CA SER A 263 16.03 -15.40 -18.55
C SER A 263 15.03 -14.29 -18.91
N GLY A 264 14.23 -13.84 -17.95
CA GLY A 264 13.24 -12.77 -18.11
C GLY A 264 11.90 -13.16 -17.52
N ALA A 265 10.81 -12.57 -18.03
CA ALA A 265 9.46 -12.95 -17.65
C ALA A 265 8.63 -13.43 -18.84
N HIS A 266 7.38 -13.83 -18.64
CA HIS A 266 6.53 -14.30 -19.74
C HIS A 266 5.05 -14.19 -19.34
N TYR A 267 4.19 -13.77 -20.27
CA TYR A 267 2.73 -13.78 -20.09
C TYR A 267 2.14 -15.05 -20.70
N VAL A 268 1.27 -15.69 -19.94
CA VAL A 268 0.55 -16.90 -20.29
C VAL A 268 -0.94 -16.61 -20.20
N TYR A 269 -1.72 -17.09 -21.15
CA TYR A 269 -3.18 -16.94 -21.09
C TYR A 269 -3.79 -17.95 -20.12
N ILE A 270 -4.65 -17.50 -19.21
CA ILE A 270 -5.43 -18.37 -18.33
C ILE A 270 -6.77 -18.66 -19.02
N SER A 271 -6.92 -19.86 -19.55
CA SER A 271 -8.15 -20.30 -20.23
C SER A 271 -9.23 -20.73 -19.25
N ASN A 272 -8.87 -21.12 -18.02
CA ASN A 272 -9.84 -21.49 -16.98
C ASN A 272 -9.31 -21.17 -15.57
N PHE A 273 -9.70 -20.00 -15.04
CA PHE A 273 -9.25 -19.53 -13.73
C PHE A 273 -9.59 -20.51 -12.58
N SER A 274 -10.83 -21.01 -12.54
CA SER A 274 -11.27 -21.91 -11.48
C SER A 274 -10.47 -23.20 -11.46
N ARG A 275 -10.21 -23.81 -12.63
CA ARG A 275 -9.36 -25.01 -12.76
C ARG A 275 -7.92 -24.74 -12.35
N LEU A 276 -7.42 -23.54 -12.65
CA LEU A 276 -6.08 -23.14 -12.25
C LEU A 276 -5.96 -23.04 -10.72
N VAL A 277 -6.95 -22.46 -10.03
CA VAL A 277 -6.84 -22.12 -8.59
C VAL A 277 -7.40 -23.20 -7.65
N SER A 278 -8.36 -24.03 -8.08
CA SER A 278 -8.98 -25.07 -7.25
C SER A 278 -8.00 -25.93 -6.43
N PRO A 279 -6.84 -26.38 -6.96
CA PRO A 279 -5.89 -27.19 -6.20
C PRO A 279 -5.29 -26.48 -4.96
N GLN A 280 -5.42 -25.16 -4.85
CA GLN A 280 -4.89 -24.37 -3.73
C GLN A 280 -5.81 -24.35 -2.51
N LYS A 281 -7.11 -24.61 -2.69
CA LYS A 281 -8.08 -24.61 -1.59
C LYS A 281 -8.35 -26.04 -1.14
N ASN A 282 -8.84 -26.91 -2.03
CA ASN A 282 -9.37 -28.23 -1.67
C ASN A 282 -8.99 -29.33 -2.68
N ARG A 283 -9.03 -30.59 -2.23
CA ARG A 283 -8.92 -31.81 -3.09
C ARG A 283 -10.26 -32.32 -3.63
N HIS A 284 -11.36 -31.58 -3.43
CA HIS A 284 -12.71 -32.07 -3.74
C HIS A 284 -13.08 -31.84 -5.22
N ASN A 285 -13.73 -32.85 -5.82
CA ASN A 285 -14.10 -32.92 -7.25
C ASN A 285 -15.30 -32.04 -7.66
N GLY A 286 -15.60 -30.97 -6.91
CA GLY A 286 -16.76 -30.09 -7.16
C GLY A 286 -16.41 -28.89 -8.04
N GLN A 287 -17.35 -28.43 -8.87
CA GLN A 287 -17.24 -27.14 -9.55
C GLN A 287 -17.26 -26.02 -8.52
N GLN A 288 -16.20 -25.21 -8.49
CA GLN A 288 -16.07 -24.05 -7.61
C GLN A 288 -16.06 -22.75 -8.43
N PHE A 289 -16.68 -21.72 -7.87
CA PHE A 289 -16.69 -20.36 -8.40
C PHE A 289 -15.79 -19.50 -7.55
N PHE A 290 -14.80 -18.86 -8.17
CA PHE A 290 -13.82 -18.06 -7.42
C PHE A 290 -14.06 -16.58 -7.65
N CYS A 291 -13.96 -15.81 -6.56
CA CYS A 291 -13.70 -14.39 -6.67
C CYS A 291 -12.26 -14.17 -7.14
N LYS A 292 -12.10 -13.53 -8.30
CA LYS A 292 -10.81 -13.24 -8.93
C LYS A 292 -9.95 -12.22 -8.17
N ARG A 293 -10.55 -11.44 -7.27
CA ARG A 293 -9.88 -10.45 -6.40
C ARG A 293 -9.39 -11.06 -5.09
N CYS A 294 -10.25 -11.82 -4.39
CA CYS A 294 -9.96 -12.30 -3.04
C CYS A 294 -9.80 -13.82 -2.93
N PHE A 295 -9.93 -14.58 -4.02
CA PHE A 295 -9.74 -16.03 -4.06
C PHE A 295 -10.67 -16.83 -3.12
N ILE A 296 -11.74 -16.20 -2.62
CA ILE A 296 -12.84 -16.91 -1.95
C ILE A 296 -13.56 -17.76 -2.98
N SER A 297 -13.82 -19.02 -2.62
CA SER A 297 -14.53 -20.00 -3.43
C SER A 297 -15.96 -20.19 -2.95
N PHE A 298 -16.88 -20.31 -3.88
CA PHE A 298 -18.28 -20.68 -3.65
C PHE A 298 -18.54 -22.01 -4.37
N ASP A 299 -19.00 -23.01 -3.62
CA ASP A 299 -19.43 -24.28 -4.19
C ASP A 299 -20.86 -24.18 -4.77
N LYS A 300 -21.28 -25.19 -5.53
CA LYS A 300 -22.66 -25.33 -6.03
C LYS A 300 -23.63 -25.94 -5.02
N GLN A 301 -23.20 -26.19 -3.78
CA GLN A 301 -24.04 -26.92 -2.84
C GLN A 301 -25.22 -26.05 -2.42
N SER A 302 -26.44 -26.53 -2.67
CA SER A 302 -27.64 -25.84 -2.24
C SER A 302 -27.81 -25.98 -0.73
N LEU A 303 -27.79 -24.84 -0.03
CA LEU A 303 -27.99 -24.76 1.42
C LEU A 303 -29.19 -23.86 1.69
N LYS A 304 -30.07 -24.26 2.63
CA LYS A 304 -31.37 -23.63 2.90
C LYS A 304 -31.30 -22.11 3.15
N TYR A 305 -30.19 -21.61 3.70
CA TYR A 305 -30.02 -20.21 4.10
C TYR A 305 -28.79 -19.53 3.49
N LYS A 306 -28.16 -20.11 2.45
CA LYS A 306 -26.94 -19.56 1.84
C LYS A 306 -27.02 -19.61 0.32
N LEU A 307 -26.72 -18.48 -0.32
CA LEU A 307 -26.51 -18.45 -1.77
C LEU A 307 -25.32 -19.35 -2.12
N ASN A 308 -25.40 -20.00 -3.28
CA ASN A 308 -24.35 -20.87 -3.81
C ASN A 308 -23.93 -20.43 -5.23
N GLY A 309 -22.84 -21.01 -5.70
CA GLY A 309 -22.34 -20.87 -7.06
C GLY A 309 -22.13 -19.42 -7.49
N GLU A 310 -22.65 -19.11 -8.68
CA GLU A 310 -22.51 -17.79 -9.31
C GLU A 310 -23.30 -16.70 -8.58
N ALA A 311 -24.50 -17.00 -8.08
CA ALA A 311 -25.30 -16.05 -7.31
C ALA A 311 -24.58 -15.61 -6.01
N ALA A 312 -23.89 -16.54 -5.34
CA ALA A 312 -23.08 -16.22 -4.17
C ALA A 312 -21.88 -15.34 -4.52
N LEU A 313 -21.24 -15.62 -5.66
CA LEU A 313 -20.12 -14.84 -6.17
C LEU A 313 -20.55 -13.41 -6.51
N GLU A 314 -21.67 -13.23 -7.21
CA GLU A 314 -22.17 -11.90 -7.55
C GLU A 314 -22.52 -11.07 -6.31
N LYS A 315 -23.19 -11.66 -5.32
CA LYS A 315 -23.44 -10.99 -4.03
C LYS A 315 -22.13 -10.62 -3.32
N HIS A 316 -21.13 -11.50 -3.38
CA HIS A 316 -19.83 -11.23 -2.78
C HIS A 316 -19.08 -10.09 -3.49
N LYS A 317 -19.15 -9.99 -4.82
CA LYS A 317 -18.48 -8.93 -5.60
C LYS A 317 -18.94 -7.53 -5.18
N LEU A 318 -20.21 -7.36 -4.81
CA LEU A 318 -20.76 -6.09 -4.32
C LEU A 318 -20.02 -5.55 -3.07
N ILE A 319 -19.47 -6.44 -2.25
CA ILE A 319 -18.77 -6.08 -1.01
C ILE A 319 -17.25 -6.11 -1.25
N CYS A 320 -16.76 -7.06 -2.05
CA CYS A 320 -15.34 -7.27 -2.28
C CYS A 320 -14.68 -6.16 -3.12
N GLY A 321 -15.42 -5.53 -4.05
CA GLY A 321 -14.88 -4.52 -4.95
C GLY A 321 -14.26 -3.31 -4.22
N SER A 322 -14.84 -2.93 -3.09
CA SER A 322 -14.44 -1.77 -2.27
C SER A 322 -13.10 -1.94 -1.56
N HIS A 323 -12.57 -3.18 -1.49
CA HIS A 323 -11.34 -3.49 -0.77
C HIS A 323 -10.20 -3.87 -1.73
N LYS A 324 -8.95 -3.69 -1.27
CA LYS A 324 -7.76 -4.14 -2.02
C LYS A 324 -7.81 -5.66 -2.23
N PRO A 325 -7.33 -6.18 -3.38
CA PRO A 325 -7.19 -7.62 -3.59
C PRO A 325 -6.32 -8.25 -2.49
N ILE A 326 -6.75 -9.38 -1.95
CA ILE A 326 -6.07 -10.10 -0.86
C ILE A 326 -6.06 -11.61 -1.14
N LEU A 327 -5.08 -12.34 -0.61
CA LEU A 327 -5.08 -13.79 -0.59
C LEU A 327 -5.40 -14.28 0.83
N PRO A 328 -6.55 -14.94 1.08
CA PRO A 328 -6.88 -15.50 2.38
C PRO A 328 -5.99 -16.70 2.68
N GLU A 329 -5.12 -16.56 3.68
CA GLU A 329 -4.33 -17.66 4.23
C GLU A 329 -5.13 -18.40 5.30
N MET A 330 -5.33 -19.70 5.11
CA MET A 330 -5.96 -20.55 6.11
C MET A 330 -4.90 -21.03 7.13
N PRO A 331 -5.27 -21.24 8.41
CA PRO A 331 -4.40 -21.90 9.38
C PRO A 331 -3.95 -23.28 8.86
N LYS A 332 -2.80 -23.77 9.34
CA LYS A 332 -2.34 -25.11 8.94
C LYS A 332 -3.30 -26.18 9.46
N ALA A 333 -3.30 -27.34 8.82
CA ALA A 333 -4.09 -28.48 9.29
C ALA A 333 -3.74 -28.82 10.75
N GLY A 334 -4.73 -28.78 11.64
CA GLY A 334 -4.56 -28.98 13.08
C GLY A 334 -4.41 -27.69 13.90
N GLU A 335 -4.17 -26.54 13.27
CA GLU A 335 -4.17 -25.23 13.94
C GLU A 335 -5.58 -24.65 13.93
N CYS A 336 -6.07 -24.22 15.11
CA CYS A 336 -7.33 -23.50 15.24
C CYS A 336 -7.04 -22.04 15.56
N THR A 337 -7.74 -21.13 14.88
CA THR A 337 -7.78 -19.72 15.28
C THR A 337 -8.94 -19.52 16.25
N LYS A 338 -8.68 -18.84 17.37
CA LYS A 338 -9.72 -18.45 18.32
C LYS A 338 -9.75 -16.94 18.41
N PHE A 339 -10.95 -16.39 18.46
CA PHE A 339 -11.13 -14.98 18.76
C PHE A 339 -10.90 -14.80 20.26
N GLU A 340 -9.90 -13.99 20.65
CA GLU A 340 -9.59 -13.78 22.08
C GLU A 340 -10.26 -12.51 22.63
N ALA A 341 -10.67 -11.58 21.76
CA ALA A 341 -11.22 -10.29 22.15
C ALA A 341 -12.76 -10.33 22.32
N TRP A 342 -13.33 -11.41 22.86
CA TRP A 342 -14.79 -11.52 23.08
C TRP A 342 -15.34 -10.35 23.90
N LYS A 343 -14.59 -9.87 24.90
CA LYS A 343 -14.95 -8.69 25.69
C LYS A 343 -15.15 -7.42 24.85
N SER A 344 -14.52 -7.33 23.68
CA SER A 344 -14.64 -6.18 22.76
C SER A 344 -15.87 -6.26 21.85
N THR A 345 -16.63 -7.35 21.89
CA THR A 345 -17.92 -7.44 21.16
C THR A 345 -19.08 -6.87 21.96
N GLN A 346 -18.93 -6.74 23.29
CA GLN A 346 -19.92 -6.10 24.14
C GLN A 346 -19.75 -4.58 24.05
N ARG A 347 -20.79 -3.90 23.58
CA ARG A 347 -20.86 -2.45 23.57
C ARG A 347 -21.09 -1.98 25.01
N HIS A 348 -20.26 -1.05 25.49
CA HIS A 348 -20.47 -0.48 26.82
C HIS A 348 -21.77 0.34 26.86
N PRO A 349 -22.60 0.19 27.90
CA PRO A 349 -23.91 0.85 27.98
C PRO A 349 -23.79 2.36 28.14
N ILE A 350 -22.69 2.85 28.71
CA ILE A 350 -22.39 4.27 28.85
C ILE A 350 -20.92 4.49 28.51
N VAL A 351 -20.65 5.49 27.67
CA VAL A 351 -19.32 5.89 27.21
C VAL A 351 -19.17 7.39 27.38
N ILE A 352 -18.04 7.83 27.95
CA ILE A 352 -17.70 9.25 28.04
C ILE A 352 -16.66 9.56 26.96
N TYR A 353 -16.99 10.49 26.06
CA TYR A 353 -16.04 11.03 25.10
C TYR A 353 -15.53 12.35 25.63
N ALA A 354 -14.22 12.49 25.75
CA ALA A 354 -13.58 13.71 26.23
C ALA A 354 -12.50 14.16 25.27
N ASP A 355 -12.33 15.47 25.15
CA ASP A 355 -11.26 16.09 24.41
C ASP A 355 -10.69 17.29 25.20
N PHE A 356 -9.43 17.61 24.94
CA PHE A 356 -8.70 18.67 25.63
C PHE A 356 -8.08 19.63 24.63
N GLU A 357 -8.09 20.91 25.00
CA GLU A 357 -7.20 21.89 24.40
C GLU A 357 -6.01 22.10 25.34
N ALA A 358 -4.83 22.28 24.75
CA ALA A 358 -3.61 22.49 25.50
C ALA A 358 -2.87 23.75 25.03
N LEU A 359 -2.31 24.47 26.00
CA LEU A 359 -1.30 25.49 25.75
C LEU A 359 0.05 24.81 25.51
N LEU A 360 0.81 25.39 24.59
CA LEU A 360 2.17 25.00 24.29
C LEU A 360 3.13 25.88 25.08
N VAL A 361 3.40 25.49 26.33
CA VAL A 361 4.34 26.22 27.20
C VAL A 361 5.76 25.82 26.81
N LYS A 362 6.56 26.79 26.39
CA LYS A 362 7.96 26.54 26.04
C LYS A 362 8.77 26.19 27.29
N VAL A 363 9.59 25.15 27.18
CA VAL A 363 10.52 24.72 28.23
C VAL A 363 11.86 24.38 27.58
N ASP A 364 12.96 24.62 28.29
CA ASP A 364 14.32 24.31 27.82
C ASP A 364 14.96 23.24 28.71
N GLU A 365 14.29 22.10 28.84
CA GLU A 365 14.73 20.99 29.68
C GLU A 365 15.47 19.93 28.87
N LYS A 366 16.65 19.48 29.33
CA LYS A 366 17.37 18.35 28.72
C LYS A 366 16.91 17.02 29.31
N LYS A 367 16.44 16.10 28.46
CA LYS A 367 16.12 14.72 28.83
C LYS A 367 17.23 13.79 28.33
N GLY A 368 18.27 13.62 29.15
CA GLY A 368 19.43 12.80 28.80
C GLY A 368 20.46 13.54 27.93
N VAL A 369 21.35 12.79 27.28
CA VAL A 369 22.54 13.36 26.60
C VAL A 369 22.20 14.03 25.26
N ASN A 370 21.20 13.52 24.54
CA ASN A 370 20.91 13.89 23.14
C ASN A 370 19.49 14.40 22.90
N THR A 371 18.69 14.65 23.94
CA THR A 371 17.28 15.03 23.75
C THR A 371 16.94 16.25 24.61
N ALA A 372 16.35 17.27 23.98
CA ALA A 372 15.79 18.43 24.64
C ALA A 372 14.27 18.41 24.50
N ILE A 373 13.56 18.67 25.59
CA ILE A 373 12.13 18.94 25.61
C ILE A 373 11.98 20.43 25.34
N VAL A 374 11.28 20.78 24.26
CA VAL A 374 11.13 22.17 23.78
C VAL A 374 9.81 22.79 24.24
N GLN A 375 8.78 21.96 24.40
CA GLN A 375 7.45 22.40 24.78
C GLN A 375 6.81 21.37 25.70
N ARG A 376 6.05 21.87 26.67
CA ARG A 376 5.17 21.09 27.52
C ARG A 376 3.73 21.46 27.16
N HIS A 377 2.91 20.44 26.92
CA HIS A 377 1.48 20.61 26.76
C HIS A 377 0.86 20.77 28.15
N GLU A 378 0.27 21.94 28.40
CA GLU A 378 -0.49 22.21 29.62
C GLU A 378 -1.97 22.32 29.24
N ALA A 379 -2.82 21.48 29.84
CA ALA A 379 -4.25 21.49 29.55
C ALA A 379 -4.87 22.86 29.92
N MET A 380 -5.58 23.48 28.98
CA MET A 380 -6.25 24.78 29.20
C MET A 380 -7.77 24.68 29.27
N SER A 381 -8.34 23.70 28.58
CA SER A 381 -9.77 23.43 28.65
C SER A 381 -10.04 21.98 28.29
N TYR A 382 -11.20 21.50 28.72
CA TYR A 382 -11.72 20.22 28.28
C TYR A 382 -13.19 20.33 27.93
N GLY A 383 -13.63 19.45 27.05
CA GLY A 383 -15.04 19.16 26.81
C GLY A 383 -15.27 17.67 26.95
N PHE A 384 -16.37 17.26 27.58
CA PHE A 384 -16.80 15.86 27.51
C PHE A 384 -18.31 15.74 27.31
N VAL A 385 -18.72 14.60 26.76
CA VAL A 385 -20.12 14.22 26.59
C VAL A 385 -20.32 12.77 27.03
N VAL A 386 -21.39 12.52 27.78
CA VAL A 386 -21.80 11.18 28.19
C VAL A 386 -22.79 10.65 27.15
N LYS A 387 -22.48 9.50 26.55
CA LYS A 387 -23.33 8.83 25.58
C LYS A 387 -23.77 7.48 26.13
N ALA A 388 -25.07 7.31 26.30
CA ALA A 388 -25.67 6.05 26.65
C ALA A 388 -26.08 5.25 25.39
N SER A 389 -26.15 3.93 25.52
CA SER A 389 -26.77 3.05 24.52
C SER A 389 -28.29 3.21 24.53
N ASP A 390 -28.93 2.85 23.42
CA ASP A 390 -30.40 2.92 23.27
C ASP A 390 -31.15 2.10 24.34
N ASP A 391 -30.50 1.09 24.91
CA ASP A 391 -31.06 0.23 25.97
C ASP A 391 -31.06 0.86 27.37
N VAL A 392 -30.51 2.08 27.55
CA VAL A 392 -30.51 2.80 28.83
C VAL A 392 -31.58 3.89 28.81
N PRO A 393 -32.67 3.75 29.61
CA PRO A 393 -33.74 4.75 29.67
C PRO A 393 -33.26 6.14 30.05
N LEU A 394 -33.73 7.16 29.32
CA LEU A 394 -33.36 8.56 29.57
C LEU A 394 -33.89 9.06 30.93
N GLU A 395 -35.01 8.51 31.42
CA GLU A 395 -35.54 8.85 32.75
C GLU A 395 -34.55 8.47 33.85
N LEU A 396 -33.92 7.29 33.75
CA LEU A 396 -32.95 6.82 34.74
C LEU A 396 -31.67 7.66 34.76
N LEU A 397 -31.22 8.13 33.59
CA LEU A 397 -30.09 9.06 33.49
C LEU A 397 -30.42 10.37 34.21
N THR A 398 -31.64 10.88 34.01
CA THR A 398 -32.12 12.12 34.62
C THR A 398 -32.26 11.99 36.14
N GLU A 399 -32.83 10.88 36.62
CA GLU A 399 -32.99 10.57 38.04
C GLU A 399 -31.64 10.51 38.77
N HIS A 400 -30.63 9.94 38.13
CA HIS A 400 -29.27 9.84 38.69
C HIS A 400 -28.41 11.10 38.43
N GLY A 401 -28.99 12.16 37.85
CA GLY A 401 -28.30 13.42 37.58
C GLY A 401 -27.14 13.29 36.59
N ILE A 402 -27.24 12.36 35.64
CA ILE A 402 -26.28 12.13 34.56
C ILE A 402 -26.73 12.95 33.34
N THR A 403 -26.02 14.03 33.05
CA THR A 403 -26.27 14.85 31.86
C THR A 403 -25.66 14.23 30.60
N THR A 404 -26.42 14.26 29.51
CA THR A 404 -25.94 13.92 28.15
C THR A 404 -25.53 15.14 27.35
N ASP A 405 -25.75 16.35 27.88
CA ASP A 405 -25.32 17.58 27.21
C ASP A 405 -23.80 17.75 27.31
N PRO A 406 -23.14 18.40 26.32
CA PRO A 406 -21.71 18.66 26.39
C PRO A 406 -21.35 19.51 27.60
N VAL A 407 -20.46 19.00 28.45
CA VAL A 407 -19.87 19.75 29.57
C VAL A 407 -18.55 20.33 29.10
N ILE A 408 -18.41 21.65 29.23
CA ILE A 408 -17.21 22.38 28.81
C ILE A 408 -16.65 23.13 30.02
N TYR A 409 -15.36 23.00 30.24
CA TYR A 409 -14.64 23.73 31.27
C TYR A 409 -13.41 24.42 30.67
N ARG A 410 -13.19 25.68 31.03
CA ARG A 410 -12.00 26.46 30.68
C ARG A 410 -11.31 26.88 31.97
N GLY A 411 -10.01 26.63 32.05
CA GLY A 411 -9.19 27.11 33.17
C GLY A 411 -9.18 28.64 33.23
N SER A 412 -8.95 29.17 34.43
CA SER A 412 -8.76 30.59 34.68
C SER A 412 -7.46 30.81 35.46
N GLU A 413 -7.02 32.06 35.61
CA GLU A 413 -5.82 32.39 36.39
C GLU A 413 -5.90 31.87 37.84
N ASP A 414 -7.11 31.86 38.42
CA ASP A 414 -7.36 31.34 39.77
C ASP A 414 -7.51 29.80 39.83
N ARG A 415 -7.63 29.11 38.68
CA ARG A 415 -7.83 27.65 38.59
C ARG A 415 -7.06 27.05 37.40
N PRO A 416 -5.72 27.01 37.48
CA PRO A 416 -4.88 26.59 36.36
C PRO A 416 -4.86 25.07 36.14
N ASP A 417 -5.18 24.26 37.16
CA ASP A 417 -5.10 22.79 37.05
C ASP A 417 -6.37 22.17 36.44
N VAL A 418 -6.50 22.35 35.12
CA VAL A 418 -7.60 21.84 34.29
C VAL A 418 -7.63 20.31 34.29
N ALA A 419 -6.48 19.65 34.38
CA ALA A 419 -6.38 18.19 34.37
C ALA A 419 -6.95 17.58 35.66
N SER A 420 -6.63 18.15 36.82
CA SER A 420 -7.23 17.72 38.09
C SER A 420 -8.74 17.95 38.11
N HIS A 421 -9.20 19.11 37.64
CA HIS A 421 -10.64 19.41 37.54
C HIS A 421 -11.37 18.43 36.61
N PHE A 422 -10.76 18.03 35.49
CA PHE A 422 -11.31 17.01 34.62
C PHE A 422 -11.47 15.67 35.34
N VAL A 423 -10.43 15.23 36.05
CA VAL A 423 -10.48 13.94 36.78
C VAL A 423 -11.58 13.97 37.84
N GLU A 424 -11.73 15.07 38.57
CA GLU A 424 -12.81 15.24 39.55
C GLU A 424 -14.19 15.14 38.89
N ALA A 425 -14.41 15.85 37.77
CA ALA A 425 -15.67 15.83 37.04
C ALA A 425 -16.00 14.43 36.49
N ILE A 426 -15.02 13.72 35.93
CA ILE A 426 -15.20 12.35 35.43
C ILE A 426 -15.47 11.38 36.58
N VAL A 427 -14.79 11.52 37.72
CA VAL A 427 -15.00 10.69 38.91
C VAL A 427 -16.41 10.91 39.49
N GLU A 428 -16.89 12.16 39.54
CA GLU A 428 -18.25 12.46 39.97
C GLU A 428 -19.29 11.77 39.07
N ILE A 429 -19.15 11.88 37.75
CA ILE A 429 -20.03 11.21 36.80
C ILE A 429 -19.92 9.69 36.89
N SER A 430 -18.70 9.17 37.07
CA SER A 430 -18.47 7.74 37.22
C SER A 430 -19.16 7.17 38.46
N ARG A 431 -19.20 7.90 39.58
CA ARG A 431 -19.95 7.51 40.78
C ARG A 431 -21.47 7.51 40.55
N LYS A 432 -21.98 8.47 39.77
CA LYS A 432 -23.40 8.49 39.36
C LYS A 432 -23.73 7.29 38.47
N ILE A 433 -22.88 7.00 37.48
CA ILE A 433 -23.00 5.82 36.62
C ILE A 433 -22.90 4.53 37.43
N GLU A 434 -21.99 4.44 38.39
CA GLU A 434 -21.85 3.26 39.25
C GLU A 434 -23.12 3.03 40.08
N THR A 435 -23.73 4.08 40.60
CA THR A 435 -24.99 4.01 41.33
C THR A 435 -26.12 3.53 40.42
N LEU A 436 -26.23 4.09 39.22
CA LEU A 436 -27.18 3.66 38.20
C LEU A 436 -27.00 2.17 37.87
N LEU A 437 -25.77 1.72 37.60
CA LEU A 437 -25.48 0.32 37.25
C LEU A 437 -25.70 -0.67 38.40
N LYS A 438 -25.69 -0.20 39.65
CA LYS A 438 -26.04 -1.00 40.84
C LYS A 438 -27.54 -1.01 41.12
N THR A 439 -28.32 -0.17 40.46
CA THR A 439 -29.76 -0.12 40.66
C THR A 439 -30.36 -1.37 40.02
N ASN A 440 -30.83 -2.28 40.86
CA ASN A 440 -31.39 -3.56 40.43
C ASN A 440 -32.89 -3.37 40.10
N THR A 441 -33.19 -2.40 39.25
CA THR A 441 -34.51 -2.22 38.68
C THR A 441 -34.64 -3.25 37.54
N PRO A 442 -35.62 -4.16 37.58
CA PRO A 442 -35.90 -4.98 36.41
C PRO A 442 -36.28 -4.03 35.27
N ILE A 443 -35.52 -4.11 34.17
CA ILE A 443 -35.87 -3.50 32.88
C ILE A 443 -37.06 -4.28 32.30
#